data_AF-X0YGX0-F1
#
_entry.id   AF-X0YGX0-F1
#
_cell.length_a   1.000
_cell.length_b   1.000
_cell.length_c   1.000
_cell.angle_alpha   90.00
_cell.angle_beta   90.00
_cell.angle_gamma   90.00
#
_symmetry.space_group_name_H-M   'P 1'
#
loop_
_entity.id
_entity.type
_entity.pdbx_description
1 polymer ?
#
loop_
_entity_poly.entity_id
_entity_poly.type
_entity_poly.pdbx_seq_one_letter_code
_entity_poly.pdbx_strand_id
1 'polypeptide(L)'
;VRGRGPQYGCGVGGPRPTDRVLKGGEEELGRVAGAVVVGYAEILQELHSQADERPELADVIQLHCELLEAQARAQVSSRRPALSDEEASERLQQGSPLLSLESLGLDGQILAGLCDQIGSIVAERRPELVEGLGRIRAWLDEKREQIDVLATEYLREGRVREGEGDGLDGNLLAFIFNNALRPLLRAQAQELVLWVEDSMWYRGRCPICGGEPDLAALERESGRRRLLCSRCDSEWTFQRIGC
;
A
#
# COMPACT_ATOMS: atom_id res chain seq x y z
N VAL A 1 66.13 -10.12 59.39
CA VAL A 1 66.71 -10.59 58.10
C VAL A 1 65.75 -11.56 57.45
N ARG A 2 65.22 -11.18 56.27
CA ARG A 2 64.66 -12.00 55.15
C ARG A 2 63.76 -13.20 55.52
N GLY A 3 62.53 -13.36 55.06
CA GLY A 3 61.81 -12.81 53.90
C GLY A 3 61.00 -13.96 53.27
N ARG A 4 59.83 -13.66 52.69
CA ARG A 4 59.19 -14.38 51.55
C ARG A 4 57.90 -13.63 51.20
N GLY A 5 57.79 -13.18 49.94
CA GLY A 5 56.58 -12.58 49.37
C GLY A 5 55.46 -13.61 49.14
N PRO A 6 54.28 -13.17 48.67
CA PRO A 6 54.04 -13.29 47.23
C PRO A 6 53.27 -12.10 46.60
N GLN A 7 53.18 -12.21 45.28
CA GLN A 7 52.73 -11.24 44.27
C GLN A 7 51.20 -11.06 44.21
N TYR A 8 50.85 -9.95 43.56
CA TYR A 8 49.54 -9.30 43.40
C TYR A 8 48.63 -9.91 42.32
N GLY A 9 47.33 -9.59 42.44
CA GLY A 9 46.33 -9.54 41.36
C GLY A 9 44.90 -9.70 41.92
N CYS A 10 44.28 -8.67 42.52
CA CYS A 10 43.42 -7.64 41.89
C CYS A 10 42.41 -8.22 40.88
N GLY A 11 41.08 -8.08 41.03
CA GLY A 11 40.28 -7.38 42.03
C GLY A 11 38.77 -7.47 41.75
N VAL A 12 38.00 -6.99 42.76
CA VAL A 12 36.69 -6.27 42.74
C VAL A 12 35.56 -6.75 41.80
N GLY A 13 34.33 -7.05 42.21
CA GLY A 13 33.60 -6.79 43.46
C GLY A 13 32.32 -5.95 43.28
N GLY A 14 31.22 -6.58 42.79
CA GLY A 14 29.80 -6.19 43.01
C GLY A 14 29.11 -5.26 41.98
N PRO A 15 27.76 -5.04 42.03
CA PRO A 15 26.68 -5.73 42.75
C PRO A 15 25.47 -6.16 41.86
N ARG A 16 24.44 -6.75 42.51
CA ARG A 16 23.16 -7.32 41.98
C ARG A 16 22.20 -6.30 41.33
N PRO A 17 21.27 -6.75 40.46
CA PRO A 17 20.34 -5.88 39.73
C PRO A 17 19.18 -5.42 40.62
N THR A 18 18.86 -4.13 40.57
CA THR A 18 17.64 -3.53 41.14
C THR A 18 16.92 -2.72 40.06
N ASP A 19 15.61 -2.71 40.19
CA ASP A 19 14.60 -2.12 39.32
C ASP A 19 14.94 -0.71 38.82
N ARG A 20 14.78 -0.49 37.51
CA ARG A 20 14.73 0.85 36.91
C ARG A 20 13.34 1.16 36.39
N VAL A 21 12.60 1.79 37.29
CA VAL A 21 11.64 2.90 37.10
C VAL A 21 11.51 3.42 35.67
N LEU A 22 10.28 3.33 35.16
CA LEU A 22 9.75 4.07 34.02
C LEU A 22 9.81 5.58 34.30
N LYS A 23 10.52 6.33 33.45
CA LYS A 23 10.32 7.77 33.28
C LYS A 23 10.27 8.06 31.78
N GLY A 24 9.18 8.72 31.40
CA GLY A 24 8.93 9.13 30.03
C GLY A 24 9.95 10.14 29.52
N GLY A 25 10.21 10.04 28.23
CA GLY A 25 10.78 11.06 27.38
C GLY A 25 9.98 11.03 26.09
N GLU A 26 9.33 12.15 25.78
CA GLU A 26 8.84 12.47 24.44
C GLU A 26 10.09 12.61 23.56
N GLU A 27 10.39 11.59 22.76
CA GLU A 27 11.41 11.64 21.72
C GLU A 27 10.73 11.41 20.36
N GLU A 28 10.80 12.47 19.56
CA GLU A 28 10.61 12.57 18.11
C GLU A 28 10.31 11.25 17.38
N LEU A 29 9.09 11.15 16.83
CA LEU A 29 8.73 10.19 15.80
C LEU A 29 9.55 10.47 14.53
N GLY A 30 10.81 10.02 14.52
CA GLY A 30 11.54 9.80 13.29
C GLY A 30 10.69 8.86 12.43
N ARG A 31 10.30 9.32 11.23
CA ARG A 31 9.66 8.46 10.22
C ARG A 31 10.48 7.17 10.13
N VAL A 32 9.86 6.05 10.52
CA VAL A 32 10.50 4.74 10.58
C VAL A 32 11.07 4.45 9.19
N ALA A 33 12.39 4.24 9.11
CA ALA A 33 13.06 3.89 7.86
C ALA A 33 12.48 2.57 7.33
N GLY A 34 11.72 2.63 6.23
CA GLY A 34 10.97 1.49 5.71
C GLY A 34 9.82 1.94 4.82
N ALA A 35 9.05 0.99 4.30
CA ALA A 35 7.84 1.33 3.56
C ALA A 35 6.73 1.85 4.49
N VAL A 36 5.80 2.65 3.96
CA VAL A 36 4.64 3.18 4.72
C VAL A 36 3.42 3.24 3.81
N VAL A 37 2.22 3.07 4.37
CA VAL A 37 0.95 3.33 3.68
C VAL A 37 0.28 4.54 4.33
N VAL A 38 0.14 5.64 3.58
CA VAL A 38 -0.50 6.87 4.07
C VAL A 38 -1.99 6.64 4.34
N GLY A 39 -2.52 7.15 5.46
CA GLY A 39 -3.93 6.97 5.83
C GLY A 39 -4.90 7.77 4.95
N TYR A 40 -6.12 7.26 4.73
CA TYR A 40 -7.12 7.96 3.90
C TYR A 40 -7.47 9.36 4.42
N ALA A 41 -7.53 9.54 5.75
CA ALA A 41 -7.87 10.82 6.36
C ALA A 41 -6.87 11.93 6.02
N GLU A 42 -5.57 11.59 5.99
CA GLU A 42 -4.51 12.54 5.63
C GLU A 42 -4.61 12.95 4.15
N ILE A 43 -4.86 11.98 3.26
CA ILE A 43 -5.05 12.24 1.82
C ILE A 43 -6.27 13.13 1.59
N LEU A 44 -7.40 12.82 2.22
CA LEU A 44 -8.64 13.60 2.12
C LEU A 44 -8.46 15.03 2.64
N GLN A 45 -7.75 15.20 3.76
CA GLN A 45 -7.46 16.53 4.30
C GLN A 45 -6.65 17.39 3.31
N GLU A 46 -5.61 16.81 2.72
CA GLU A 46 -4.78 17.51 1.73
C GLU A 46 -5.58 17.86 0.47
N LEU A 47 -6.38 16.92 -0.04
CA LEU A 47 -7.23 17.17 -1.21
C LEU A 47 -8.23 18.31 -0.98
N HIS A 48 -8.87 18.36 0.19
CA HIS A 48 -9.75 19.48 0.52
C HIS A 48 -9.00 20.81 0.58
N SER A 49 -7.79 20.84 1.16
CA SER A 49 -6.95 22.04 1.15
C SER A 49 -6.61 22.49 -0.27
N GLN A 50 -6.28 21.55 -1.16
CA GLN A 50 -5.98 21.85 -2.56
C GLN A 50 -7.21 22.31 -3.36
N ALA A 51 -8.41 21.84 -3.02
CA ALA A 51 -9.64 22.31 -3.67
C ALA A 51 -9.91 23.80 -3.38
N ASP A 52 -9.63 24.26 -2.16
CA ASP A 52 -9.75 25.66 -1.76
C ASP A 52 -8.69 26.55 -2.47
N GLU A 53 -7.47 26.05 -2.60
CA GLU A 53 -6.37 26.77 -3.27
C GLU A 53 -6.48 26.78 -4.79
N ARG A 54 -7.11 25.76 -5.39
CA ARG A 54 -7.18 25.53 -6.85
C ARG A 54 -8.60 25.22 -7.30
N PRO A 55 -9.49 26.23 -7.37
CA PRO A 55 -10.90 26.03 -7.73
C PRO A 55 -11.09 25.39 -9.12
N GLU A 56 -10.14 25.56 -10.04
CA GLU A 56 -10.15 24.94 -11.36
C GLU A 56 -10.02 23.41 -11.32
N LEU A 57 -9.51 22.85 -10.22
CA LEU A 57 -9.40 21.41 -9.99
C LEU A 57 -10.51 20.87 -9.07
N ALA A 58 -11.40 21.72 -8.56
CA ALA A 58 -12.36 21.33 -7.52
C ALA A 58 -13.24 20.14 -7.92
N ASP A 59 -13.70 20.09 -9.19
CA ASP A 59 -14.54 18.99 -9.66
C ASP A 59 -13.81 17.63 -9.71
N VAL A 60 -12.57 17.62 -10.21
CA VAL A 60 -11.76 16.39 -10.24
C VAL A 60 -11.32 15.97 -8.84
N ILE A 61 -10.99 16.94 -7.98
CA ILE A 61 -10.67 16.67 -6.57
C ILE A 61 -11.87 16.06 -5.86
N GLN A 62 -13.06 16.63 -6.05
CA GLN A 62 -14.27 16.12 -5.42
C GLN A 62 -14.60 14.69 -5.85
N LEU A 63 -14.43 14.35 -7.14
CA LEU A 63 -14.53 12.97 -7.62
C LEU A 63 -13.57 12.05 -6.84
N HIS A 64 -12.29 12.44 -6.71
CA HIS A 64 -11.32 11.62 -5.98
C HIS A 64 -11.63 11.53 -4.48
N CYS A 65 -12.13 12.58 -3.83
CA CYS A 65 -12.59 12.53 -2.45
C CYS A 65 -13.69 11.48 -2.27
N GLU A 66 -14.70 11.47 -3.12
CA GLU A 66 -15.82 10.50 -3.04
C GLU A 66 -15.35 9.05 -3.24
N LEU A 67 -14.41 8.83 -4.16
CA LEU A 67 -13.79 7.52 -4.37
C LEU A 67 -13.02 7.07 -3.13
N LEU A 68 -12.15 7.92 -2.58
CA LEU A 68 -11.36 7.62 -1.39
C LEU A 68 -12.24 7.37 -0.16
N GLU A 69 -13.32 8.14 0.00
CA GLU A 69 -14.29 7.92 1.06
C GLU A 69 -15.05 6.59 0.92
N ALA A 70 -15.46 6.22 -0.30
CA ALA A 70 -16.08 4.92 -0.57
C ALA A 70 -15.12 3.78 -0.21
N GLN A 71 -13.84 3.92 -0.60
CA GLN A 71 -12.80 2.95 -0.26
C GLN A 71 -12.51 2.89 1.25
N ALA A 72 -12.52 4.03 1.96
CA ALA A 72 -12.29 4.08 3.40
C ALA A 72 -13.43 3.44 4.21
N ARG A 73 -14.68 3.52 3.71
CA ARG A 73 -15.85 2.87 4.31
C ARG A 73 -15.96 1.39 3.97
N ALA A 74 -15.23 0.91 2.97
CA ALA A 74 -15.24 -0.48 2.56
C ALA A 74 -14.79 -1.37 3.73
N GLN A 75 -15.68 -2.24 4.20
CA GLN A 75 -15.37 -3.22 5.25
C GLN A 75 -14.62 -4.39 4.63
N VAL A 76 -13.34 -4.17 4.33
CA VAL A 76 -12.44 -5.21 3.84
C VAL A 76 -11.82 -5.93 5.02
N SER A 77 -11.95 -7.25 5.07
CA SER A 77 -11.23 -8.07 6.04
C SER A 77 -9.88 -8.42 5.43
N SER A 78 -8.78 -7.90 6.00
CA SER A 78 -7.46 -8.44 5.70
C SER A 78 -7.23 -9.66 6.58
N ARG A 79 -7.12 -10.84 5.96
CA ARG A 79 -6.47 -11.96 6.64
C ARG A 79 -5.00 -11.60 6.78
N ARG A 80 -4.47 -11.76 8.00
CA ARG A 80 -3.04 -11.59 8.22
C ARG A 80 -2.28 -12.50 7.24
N PRO A 81 -1.32 -11.98 6.46
CA PRO A 81 -0.50 -12.79 5.59
C PRO A 81 0.13 -13.93 6.40
N ALA A 82 -0.03 -15.17 5.92
CA ALA A 82 0.70 -16.31 6.46
C ALA A 82 2.11 -16.28 5.84
N LEU A 83 2.96 -15.40 6.36
CA LEU A 83 4.32 -15.19 5.87
C LEU A 83 5.29 -15.18 7.05
N SER A 84 6.32 -16.01 7.02
CA SER A 84 7.40 -15.98 8.02
C SER A 84 8.42 -14.87 7.73
N ASP A 85 9.21 -14.48 8.73
CA ASP A 85 10.28 -13.49 8.56
C ASP A 85 11.33 -13.97 7.53
N GLU A 86 11.65 -15.26 7.55
CA GLU A 86 12.57 -15.88 6.61
C GLU A 86 12.01 -15.85 5.18
N GLU A 87 10.74 -16.20 4.98
CA GLU A 87 10.09 -16.18 3.68
C GLU A 87 9.98 -14.75 3.11
N ALA A 88 9.66 -13.77 3.97
CA ALA A 88 9.60 -12.36 3.58
C ALA A 88 10.98 -11.86 3.12
N SER A 89 12.02 -12.14 3.92
CA SER A 89 13.39 -11.76 3.61
C SER A 89 13.88 -12.40 2.30
N GLU A 90 13.62 -13.69 2.11
CA GLU A 90 13.99 -14.41 0.88
C GLU A 90 13.32 -13.78 -0.36
N ARG A 91 12.01 -13.50 -0.30
CA ARG A 91 11.29 -12.85 -1.39
C ARG A 91 11.90 -11.48 -1.73
N LEU A 92 12.14 -10.63 -0.73
CA LEU A 92 12.69 -9.29 -0.96
C LEU A 92 14.09 -9.32 -1.59
N GLN A 93 14.96 -10.23 -1.12
CA GLN A 93 16.30 -10.42 -1.66
C GLN A 93 16.26 -10.87 -3.13
N GLN A 94 15.39 -11.82 -3.46
CA GLN A 94 15.15 -12.29 -4.83
C GLN A 94 14.43 -11.24 -5.70
N GLY A 95 13.88 -10.20 -5.08
CA GLY A 95 13.11 -9.16 -5.76
C GLY A 95 11.65 -9.52 -5.99
N SER A 96 11.12 -10.57 -5.37
CA SER A 96 9.72 -10.93 -5.46
C SER A 96 8.87 -10.08 -4.51
N PRO A 97 7.67 -9.62 -4.92
CA PRO A 97 6.77 -8.90 -4.02
C PRO A 97 6.29 -9.80 -2.87
N LEU A 98 6.00 -9.19 -1.72
CA LEU A 98 5.55 -9.91 -0.52
C LEU A 98 4.13 -10.46 -0.65
N LEU A 99 3.24 -9.70 -1.29
CA LEU A 99 1.85 -10.10 -1.51
C LEU A 99 1.79 -11.25 -2.53
N SER A 100 1.20 -12.37 -2.12
CA SER A 100 0.76 -13.41 -3.05
C SER A 100 -0.70 -13.15 -3.43
N LEU A 101 -0.98 -13.12 -4.74
CA LEU A 101 -2.32 -12.92 -5.26
C LEU A 101 -3.25 -14.07 -4.87
N GLU A 102 -2.70 -15.28 -4.80
CA GLU A 102 -3.41 -16.50 -4.38
C GLU A 102 -3.85 -16.40 -2.91
N SER A 103 -3.09 -15.70 -2.07
CA SER A 103 -3.40 -15.48 -0.65
C SER A 103 -4.30 -14.26 -0.37
N LEU A 104 -4.55 -13.41 -1.37
CA LEU A 104 -5.28 -12.14 -1.19
C LEU A 104 -6.73 -12.37 -0.72
N GLY A 105 -7.29 -13.56 -0.98
CA GLY A 105 -8.58 -13.99 -0.42
C GLY A 105 -9.73 -13.04 -0.79
N LEU A 106 -9.83 -12.72 -2.08
CA LEU A 106 -10.83 -11.80 -2.60
C LEU A 106 -12.25 -12.32 -2.35
N ASP A 107 -13.07 -11.52 -1.65
CA ASP A 107 -14.51 -11.75 -1.57
C ASP A 107 -15.17 -11.13 -2.81
N GLY A 108 -15.65 -11.98 -3.71
CA GLY A 108 -16.26 -11.56 -4.96
C GLY A 108 -17.51 -10.69 -4.78
N GLN A 109 -18.28 -10.87 -3.70
CA GLN A 109 -19.47 -10.05 -3.44
C GLN A 109 -19.07 -8.65 -2.98
N ILE A 110 -18.11 -8.55 -2.06
CA ILE A 110 -17.57 -7.24 -1.63
C ILE A 110 -16.94 -6.52 -2.82
N LEU A 111 -16.14 -7.22 -3.62
CA LEU A 111 -15.48 -6.64 -4.78
C LEU A 111 -16.48 -6.15 -5.83
N ALA A 112 -17.49 -6.95 -6.17
CA ALA A 112 -18.53 -6.54 -7.11
C ALA A 112 -19.30 -5.32 -6.61
N GLY A 113 -19.65 -5.28 -5.31
CA GLY A 113 -20.29 -4.12 -4.70
C GLY A 113 -19.44 -2.86 -4.77
N LEU A 114 -18.11 -2.99 -4.59
CA LEU A 114 -17.18 -1.88 -4.76
C LEU A 114 -17.10 -1.43 -6.22
N CYS A 115 -17.01 -2.35 -7.18
CA CYS A 115 -17.03 -1.99 -8.61
C CYS A 115 -18.29 -1.19 -8.99
N ASP A 116 -19.47 -1.63 -8.52
CA ASP A 116 -20.74 -0.95 -8.75
C ASP A 116 -20.77 0.46 -8.11
N GLN A 117 -20.27 0.58 -6.87
CA GLN A 117 -20.21 1.85 -6.16
C GLN A 117 -19.26 2.84 -6.84
N ILE A 118 -18.06 2.40 -7.21
CA ILE A 118 -17.08 3.21 -7.93
C ILE A 118 -17.66 3.67 -9.28
N GLY A 119 -18.27 2.76 -10.05
CA GLY A 119 -18.90 3.10 -11.32
C GLY A 119 -20.01 4.14 -11.16
N SER A 120 -20.82 4.05 -10.10
CA SER A 120 -21.89 5.01 -9.82
C SER A 120 -21.34 6.41 -9.50
N ILE A 121 -20.32 6.50 -8.64
CA ILE A 121 -19.65 7.78 -8.31
C ILE A 121 -19.10 8.46 -9.57
N VAL A 122 -18.44 7.69 -10.45
CA VAL A 122 -17.90 8.25 -11.70
C VAL A 122 -19.04 8.72 -12.61
N ALA A 123 -20.11 7.92 -12.76
CA ALA A 123 -21.25 8.25 -13.62
C ALA A 123 -21.96 9.55 -13.21
N GLU A 124 -22.04 9.85 -11.91
CA GLU A 124 -22.66 11.07 -11.39
C GLU A 124 -21.92 12.34 -11.81
N ARG A 125 -20.59 12.27 -11.95
CA ARG A 125 -19.72 13.42 -12.26
C ARG A 125 -19.24 13.46 -13.72
N ARG A 126 -19.33 12.34 -14.43
CA ARG A 126 -18.87 12.18 -15.82
C ARG A 126 -20.01 11.63 -16.69
N PRO A 127 -21.01 12.47 -17.06
CA PRO A 127 -22.14 12.04 -17.87
C PRO A 127 -21.74 11.36 -19.19
N GLU A 128 -20.61 11.78 -19.77
CA GLU A 128 -20.03 11.21 -20.99
C GLU A 128 -19.58 9.75 -20.85
N LEU A 129 -19.36 9.27 -19.62
CA LEU A 129 -18.94 7.89 -19.34
C LEU A 129 -20.10 6.96 -18.98
N VAL A 130 -21.32 7.48 -18.79
CA VAL A 130 -22.48 6.73 -18.27
C VAL A 130 -22.78 5.48 -19.11
N GLU A 131 -22.76 5.59 -20.45
CA GLU A 131 -23.01 4.44 -21.32
C GLU A 131 -21.93 3.36 -21.19
N GLY A 132 -20.65 3.76 -21.15
CA GLY A 132 -19.52 2.84 -20.96
C GLY A 132 -19.57 2.14 -19.60
N LEU A 133 -19.87 2.89 -18.54
CA LEU A 133 -20.04 2.37 -17.18
C LEU A 133 -21.23 1.41 -17.09
N GLY A 134 -22.33 1.71 -17.78
CA GLY A 134 -23.50 0.81 -17.87
C GLY A 134 -23.16 -0.52 -18.51
N ARG A 135 -22.38 -0.51 -19.60
CA ARG A 135 -21.89 -1.75 -20.26
C ARG A 135 -20.96 -2.55 -19.35
N ILE A 136 -20.01 -1.89 -18.69
CA ILE A 136 -19.10 -2.55 -17.73
C ILE A 136 -19.88 -3.16 -16.57
N ARG A 137 -20.85 -2.45 -16.00
CA ARG A 137 -21.68 -2.96 -14.91
C ARG A 137 -22.45 -4.21 -15.33
N ALA A 138 -23.13 -4.17 -16.48
CA ALA A 138 -23.86 -5.32 -16.98
C ALA A 138 -22.95 -6.54 -17.20
N TRP A 139 -21.73 -6.31 -17.72
CA TRP A 139 -20.74 -7.36 -17.89
C TRP A 139 -20.24 -7.93 -16.56
N LEU A 140 -19.93 -7.07 -15.58
CA LEU A 140 -19.51 -7.51 -14.24
C LEU A 140 -20.63 -8.28 -13.51
N ASP A 141 -21.89 -7.91 -13.73
CA ASP A 141 -23.05 -8.63 -13.20
C ASP A 141 -23.16 -10.04 -13.78
N GLU A 142 -22.93 -10.21 -15.09
CA GLU A 142 -22.87 -11.52 -15.73
C GLU A 142 -21.69 -12.36 -15.22
N LYS A 143 -20.53 -11.72 -15.00
CA LYS A 143 -19.29 -12.36 -14.56
C LYS A 143 -19.12 -12.37 -13.04
N ARG A 144 -20.19 -12.14 -12.27
CA ARG A 144 -20.13 -11.97 -10.81
C ARG A 144 -19.45 -13.13 -10.08
N GLU A 145 -19.65 -14.36 -10.54
CA GLU A 145 -19.03 -15.56 -9.95
C GLU A 145 -17.54 -15.71 -10.29
N GLN A 146 -17.03 -14.96 -11.26
CA GLN A 146 -15.64 -15.03 -11.75
C GLN A 146 -14.86 -13.73 -11.46
N ILE A 147 -15.47 -12.78 -10.73
CA ILE A 147 -14.89 -11.45 -10.54
C ILE A 147 -13.54 -11.47 -9.81
N ASP A 148 -13.31 -12.46 -8.94
CA ASP A 148 -12.04 -12.71 -8.27
C ASP A 148 -10.95 -13.18 -9.24
N VAL A 149 -11.30 -14.04 -10.19
CA VAL A 149 -10.41 -14.49 -11.27
C VAL A 149 -10.04 -13.31 -12.17
N LEU A 150 -11.02 -12.51 -12.57
CA LEU A 150 -10.82 -11.33 -13.41
C LEU A 150 -9.97 -10.27 -12.69
N ALA A 151 -10.20 -10.05 -11.40
CA ALA A 151 -9.38 -9.18 -10.58
C ALA A 151 -7.94 -9.67 -10.45
N THR A 152 -7.74 -10.99 -10.32
CA THR A 152 -6.42 -11.59 -10.28
C THR A 152 -5.70 -11.44 -11.62
N GLU A 153 -6.41 -11.61 -12.75
CA GLU A 153 -5.88 -11.31 -14.08
C GLU A 153 -5.46 -9.84 -14.16
N TYR A 154 -6.33 -8.91 -13.76
CA TYR A 154 -6.03 -7.48 -13.75
C TYR A 154 -4.78 -7.14 -12.92
N LEU A 155 -4.64 -7.71 -11.72
CA LEU A 155 -3.46 -7.46 -10.87
C LEU A 155 -2.17 -7.99 -11.52
N ARG A 156 -2.24 -9.07 -12.30
CA ARG A 156 -1.09 -9.66 -12.99
C ARG A 156 -0.74 -8.91 -14.28
N GLU A 157 -1.75 -8.57 -15.07
CA GLU A 157 -1.58 -8.12 -16.47
C GLU A 157 -1.84 -6.62 -16.67
N GLY A 158 -2.42 -5.94 -15.66
CA GLY A 158 -2.86 -4.55 -15.77
C GLY A 158 -4.13 -4.34 -16.61
N ARG A 159 -4.77 -5.43 -17.06
CA ARG A 159 -5.96 -5.43 -17.92
C ARG A 159 -6.73 -6.74 -17.80
N VAL A 160 -7.96 -6.75 -18.32
CA VAL A 160 -8.85 -7.92 -18.33
C VAL A 160 -9.21 -8.24 -19.78
N ARG A 161 -8.64 -9.31 -20.33
CA ARG A 161 -8.66 -9.57 -21.79
C ARG A 161 -10.05 -9.88 -22.31
N GLU A 162 -10.83 -10.58 -21.51
CA GLU A 162 -12.20 -10.95 -21.87
C GLU A 162 -13.08 -9.70 -22.04
N GLY A 163 -12.99 -8.75 -21.10
CA GLY A 163 -13.72 -7.48 -21.20
C GLY A 163 -13.34 -6.66 -22.43
N GLU A 164 -12.05 -6.63 -22.80
CA GLU A 164 -11.59 -6.01 -24.05
C GLU A 164 -12.19 -6.71 -25.28
N GLY A 165 -12.23 -8.05 -25.26
CA GLY A 165 -12.83 -8.87 -26.32
C GLY A 165 -14.32 -8.61 -26.52
N ASP A 166 -15.04 -8.30 -25.44
CA ASP A 166 -16.46 -7.95 -25.45
C ASP A 166 -16.72 -6.46 -25.80
N GLY A 167 -15.68 -5.71 -26.18
CA GLY A 167 -15.79 -4.33 -26.64
C GLY A 167 -16.00 -3.30 -25.52
N LEU A 168 -15.64 -3.65 -24.28
CA LEU A 168 -15.58 -2.69 -23.18
C LEU A 168 -14.40 -1.74 -23.34
N ASP A 169 -14.55 -0.54 -22.77
CA ASP A 169 -13.41 0.37 -22.63
C ASP A 169 -12.45 -0.20 -21.58
N GLY A 170 -11.30 -0.69 -22.03
CA GLY A 170 -10.28 -1.30 -21.18
C GLY A 170 -9.69 -0.35 -20.13
N ASN A 171 -9.58 0.95 -20.44
CA ASN A 171 -9.08 1.94 -19.48
C ASN A 171 -10.11 2.19 -18.38
N LEU A 172 -11.38 2.29 -18.75
CA LEU A 172 -12.47 2.47 -17.80
C LEU A 172 -12.61 1.21 -16.92
N LEU A 173 -12.52 0.01 -17.51
CA LEU A 173 -12.53 -1.24 -16.75
C LEU A 173 -11.34 -1.34 -15.78
N ALA A 174 -10.14 -0.97 -16.23
CA ALA A 174 -8.95 -0.91 -15.39
C ALA A 174 -9.12 0.11 -14.25
N PHE A 175 -9.73 1.27 -14.52
CA PHE A 175 -10.03 2.27 -13.49
C PHE A 175 -10.96 1.73 -12.40
N ILE A 176 -12.03 1.03 -12.79
CA ILE A 176 -12.97 0.40 -11.85
C ILE A 176 -12.24 -0.63 -10.99
N PHE A 177 -11.52 -1.58 -11.60
CA PHE A 177 -10.78 -2.60 -10.85
C PHE A 177 -9.69 -1.98 -9.95
N ASN A 178 -8.93 -0.98 -10.43
CA ASN A 178 -7.91 -0.31 -9.63
C ASN A 178 -8.51 0.25 -8.34
N ASN A 179 -9.60 1.00 -8.45
CA ASN A 179 -10.23 1.66 -7.30
C ASN A 179 -11.00 0.69 -6.40
N ALA A 180 -11.59 -0.36 -6.95
CA ALA A 180 -12.31 -1.37 -6.17
C ALA A 180 -11.34 -2.28 -5.38
N LEU A 181 -10.17 -2.60 -5.94
CA LEU A 181 -9.16 -3.43 -5.28
C LEU A 181 -8.28 -2.67 -4.28
N ARG A 182 -8.13 -1.35 -4.47
CA ARG A 182 -7.31 -0.47 -3.62
C ARG A 182 -7.52 -0.66 -2.11
N PRO A 183 -8.74 -0.68 -1.54
CA PRO A 183 -8.91 -0.87 -0.10
C PRO A 183 -8.38 -2.22 0.39
N LEU A 184 -8.58 -3.31 -0.37
CA LEU A 184 -8.07 -4.64 -0.01
C LEU A 184 -6.54 -4.66 -0.05
N LEU A 185 -5.95 -4.10 -1.11
CA LEU A 185 -4.51 -4.04 -1.28
C LEU A 185 -3.84 -3.17 -0.20
N ARG A 186 -4.43 -2.04 0.16
CA ARG A 186 -3.95 -1.17 1.24
C ARG A 186 -3.99 -1.87 2.59
N ALA A 187 -5.05 -2.61 2.89
CA ALA A 187 -5.17 -3.37 4.14
C ALA A 187 -4.10 -4.47 4.23
N GLN A 188 -3.80 -5.17 3.12
CA GLN A 188 -2.69 -6.13 3.08
C GLN A 188 -1.33 -5.43 3.20
N ALA A 189 -1.18 -4.28 2.54
CA ALA A 189 0.05 -3.52 2.57
C ALA A 189 0.39 -3.03 3.98
N GLN A 190 -0.58 -2.55 4.75
CA GLN A 190 -0.38 -2.14 6.14
C GLN A 190 0.22 -3.24 7.02
N GLU A 191 -0.16 -4.50 6.79
CA GLU A 191 0.42 -5.64 7.49
C GLU A 191 1.82 -5.99 6.96
N LEU A 192 1.98 -6.02 5.63
CA LEU A 192 3.22 -6.45 4.97
C LEU A 192 4.37 -5.46 5.04
N VAL A 193 4.07 -4.18 5.28
CA VAL A 193 5.04 -3.11 5.27
C VAL A 193 6.14 -3.26 6.33
N LEU A 194 5.81 -3.95 7.42
CA LEU A 194 6.68 -4.18 8.58
C LEU A 194 7.93 -5.00 8.24
N TRP A 195 7.90 -5.79 7.17
CA TRP A 195 9.04 -6.58 6.70
C TRP A 195 9.94 -5.83 5.70
N VAL A 196 9.55 -4.64 5.23
CA VAL A 196 10.28 -3.92 4.19
C VAL A 196 11.22 -2.91 4.81
N GLU A 197 12.50 -3.29 4.88
CA GLU A 197 13.60 -2.37 5.16
C GLU A 197 14.09 -1.66 3.88
N ASP A 198 14.43 -0.38 3.98
CA ASP A 198 14.95 0.42 2.85
C ASP A 198 16.18 -0.22 2.18
N SER A 199 17.00 -0.93 2.94
CA SER A 199 18.23 -1.57 2.46
C SER A 199 17.98 -2.75 1.51
N MET A 200 16.81 -3.38 1.59
CA MET A 200 16.51 -4.63 0.89
C MET A 200 15.90 -4.42 -0.50
N TRP A 201 15.40 -3.22 -0.80
CA TRP A 201 14.59 -3.00 -1.98
C TRP A 201 14.83 -1.65 -2.66
N TYR A 202 15.55 -1.68 -3.77
CA TYR A 202 15.81 -0.52 -4.64
C TYR A 202 15.32 -0.76 -6.07
N ARG A 203 14.12 -1.33 -6.21
CA ARG A 203 13.55 -1.71 -7.52
C ARG A 203 12.44 -0.73 -7.92
N GLY A 204 12.24 -0.60 -9.23
CA GLY A 204 11.21 0.27 -9.82
C GLY A 204 9.77 -0.24 -9.68
N ARG A 205 9.54 -1.31 -8.91
CA ARG A 205 8.21 -1.88 -8.64
C ARG A 205 7.99 -2.02 -7.15
N CYS A 206 6.74 -1.99 -6.71
CA CYS A 206 6.37 -2.03 -5.30
C CYS A 206 6.85 -3.34 -4.63
N PRO A 207 7.51 -3.28 -3.45
CA PRO A 207 7.91 -4.47 -2.69
C PRO A 207 6.73 -5.27 -2.14
N ILE A 208 5.56 -4.62 -1.99
CA ILE A 208 4.38 -5.26 -1.43
C ILE A 208 3.61 -5.98 -2.52
N CYS A 209 3.02 -5.26 -3.48
CA CYS A 209 2.10 -5.84 -4.46
C CYS A 209 2.68 -6.02 -5.87
N GLY A 210 3.93 -5.60 -6.09
CA GLY A 210 4.57 -5.64 -7.41
C GLY A 210 4.04 -4.61 -8.41
N GLY A 211 3.13 -3.72 -8.01
CA GLY A 211 2.59 -2.67 -8.87
C GLY A 211 3.63 -1.60 -9.23
N GLU A 212 3.38 -0.91 -10.34
CA GLU A 212 4.19 0.21 -10.81
C GLU A 212 3.97 1.47 -9.95
N PRO A 213 4.97 2.37 -9.88
CA PRO A 213 4.83 3.64 -9.19
C PRO A 213 3.95 4.62 -9.96
N ASP A 214 3.13 5.42 -9.27
CA ASP A 214 2.39 6.55 -9.86
C ASP A 214 3.14 7.89 -9.70
N LEU A 215 3.84 8.06 -8.58
CA LEU A 215 4.53 9.28 -8.20
C LEU A 215 5.90 8.96 -7.59
N ALA A 216 6.85 9.87 -7.81
CA ALA A 216 8.11 9.92 -7.09
C ALA A 216 8.24 11.25 -6.35
N ALA A 217 8.56 11.20 -5.06
CA ALA A 217 8.82 12.39 -4.23
C ALA A 217 10.24 12.35 -3.67
N LEU A 218 10.81 13.53 -3.42
CA LEU A 218 12.06 13.66 -2.66
C LEU A 218 11.70 14.02 -1.22
N GLU A 219 12.17 13.22 -0.27
CA GLU A 219 12.11 13.58 1.16
C GLU A 219 12.96 14.83 1.40
N ARG A 220 12.40 15.82 2.09
CA ARG A 220 13.05 17.13 2.28
C ARG A 220 14.32 17.02 3.13
N GLU A 221 14.28 16.17 4.15
CA GLU A 221 15.34 16.06 5.16
C GLU A 221 16.49 15.18 4.65
N SER A 222 16.16 14.00 4.12
CA SER A 222 17.14 12.99 3.71
C SER A 222 17.56 13.13 2.24
N GLY A 223 16.73 13.79 1.42
CA GLY A 223 16.87 13.80 -0.04
C GLY A 223 16.70 12.43 -0.69
N ARG A 224 16.14 11.44 0.02
CA ARG A 224 15.82 10.12 -0.53
C ARG A 224 14.66 10.26 -1.53
N ARG A 225 14.75 9.51 -2.62
CA ARG A 225 13.64 9.37 -3.57
C ARG A 225 12.72 8.27 -3.06
N ARG A 226 11.46 8.63 -2.83
CA ARG A 226 10.38 7.72 -2.45
C ARG A 226 9.47 7.54 -3.64
N LEU A 227 9.14 6.29 -3.96
CA LEU A 227 8.13 5.95 -4.96
C LEU A 227 6.83 5.61 -4.24
N LEU A 228 5.70 6.04 -4.77
CA LEU A 228 4.36 5.70 -4.29
C LEU A 228 3.72 4.67 -5.22
N CYS A 229 3.11 3.62 -4.66
CA CYS A 229 2.51 2.56 -5.46
C CYS A 229 1.14 2.97 -6.01
N SER A 230 0.95 2.87 -7.32
CA SER A 230 -0.34 3.13 -8.01
C SER A 230 -1.50 2.20 -7.63
N ARG A 231 -1.30 1.21 -6.75
CA ARG A 231 -2.29 0.18 -6.38
C ARG A 231 -2.54 0.11 -4.88
N CYS A 232 -1.48 -0.10 -4.09
CA CYS A 232 -1.57 -0.34 -2.65
C CYS A 232 -1.14 0.85 -1.79
N ASP A 233 -0.72 1.96 -2.42
CA ASP A 233 -0.25 3.19 -1.76
C ASP A 233 0.89 2.99 -0.76
N SER A 234 1.63 1.88 -0.88
CA SER A 234 2.91 1.75 -0.20
C SER A 234 3.93 2.66 -0.83
N GLU A 235 4.63 3.40 0.02
CA GLU A 235 5.84 4.13 -0.34
C GLU A 235 7.07 3.28 -0.13
N TRP A 236 8.08 3.38 -0.98
CA TRP A 236 9.38 2.74 -0.75
C TRP A 236 10.54 3.57 -1.28
N THR A 237 11.73 3.35 -0.71
CA THR A 237 12.94 4.04 -1.16
C THR A 237 13.41 3.49 -2.52
N PHE A 238 13.81 4.39 -3.40
CA PHE A 238 14.43 4.05 -4.68
C PHE A 238 15.75 4.79 -4.85
N GLN A 239 16.57 4.35 -5.81
CA GLN A 239 17.84 5.01 -6.10
C GLN A 239 17.59 6.48 -6.48
N ARG A 240 18.41 7.37 -5.91
CA ARG A 240 18.28 8.81 -6.15
C ARG A 240 18.55 9.18 -7.62
N ILE A 241 19.47 8.47 -8.26
CA ILE A 241 19.86 8.67 -9.65
C ILE A 241 19.55 7.38 -10.40
N GLY A 242 18.65 7.45 -11.36
CA GLY A 242 18.19 6.31 -12.16
C GLY A 242 16.82 6.60 -12.76
N CYS A 243 16.60 6.08 -13.97
CA CYS A 243 15.26 6.04 -14.57
C CYS A 243 14.45 4.96 -13.87
#